data_AF-A0A919LKD0-F1
#
_entry.id   AF-A0A919LKD0-F1
#
_cell.length_a   1.000
_cell.length_b   1.000
_cell.length_c   1.000
_cell.angle_alpha   90.00
_cell.angle_beta   90.00
_cell.angle_gamma   90.00
#
_symmetry.space_group_name_H-M   'P 1'
#
loop_
_entity.id
_entity.type
_entity.pdbx_description
1 polymer ?
#
loop_
_entity_poly.entity_id
_entity_poly.type
_entity_poly.pdbx_seq_one_letter_code
_entity_poly.pdbx_strand_id
1 'polypeptide(L)'
;MWHLIGTVRSMPSLNVSFTDEELEGVRAAAAAEGKSLKQYLHDLGVREHQRKQFVAGALAWGEKLSAEFDEAFPDELPPSRRRDRGAAVA
;
A
#
# COMPACT_ATOMS: atom_id res chain seq x y z
N MET A 1 -26.64 32.83 -7.63
CA MET A 1 -25.26 33.07 -8.06
C MET A 1 -24.44 31.87 -7.60
N TRP A 2 -24.27 30.86 -8.48
CA TRP A 2 -23.53 29.63 -8.17
C TRP A 2 -22.25 29.65 -9.02
N HIS A 3 -21.08 29.65 -8.38
CA HIS A 3 -19.79 29.57 -9.08
C HIS A 3 -19.47 28.10 -9.40
N LEU A 4 -19.55 27.76 -10.69
CA LEU A 4 -19.03 26.54 -11.29
C LEU A 4 -17.55 26.73 -11.62
N ILE A 5 -16.66 26.26 -10.76
CA ILE A 5 -15.26 26.02 -11.14
C ILE A 5 -14.90 24.61 -10.66
N GLY A 6 -15.37 23.61 -11.40
CA GLY A 6 -14.88 22.24 -11.29
C GLY A 6 -13.77 22.04 -12.31
N THR A 7 -12.52 22.22 -11.90
CA THR A 7 -11.37 21.81 -12.70
C THR A 7 -11.45 20.30 -12.89
N VAL A 8 -11.93 19.85 -14.06
CA VAL A 8 -11.85 18.44 -14.44
C VAL A 8 -10.36 18.12 -14.53
N ARG A 9 -9.79 17.51 -13.49
CA ARG A 9 -8.46 16.90 -13.54
C ARG A 9 -8.51 15.88 -14.68
N SER A 10 -7.91 16.21 -15.82
CA SER A 10 -7.75 15.29 -16.94
C SER A 10 -6.95 14.08 -16.44
N MET A 11 -7.60 12.93 -16.36
CA MET A 11 -6.97 11.68 -15.95
C MET A 11 -6.24 11.09 -17.16
N PRO A 12 -4.94 10.76 -17.05
CA PRO A 12 -4.28 9.93 -18.06
C PRO A 12 -5.07 8.61 -18.19
N SER A 13 -5.40 8.23 -19.42
CA SER A 13 -6.19 7.02 -19.69
C SER A 13 -5.37 5.79 -19.34
N LEU A 14 -5.86 4.98 -18.40
CA LEU A 14 -5.31 3.67 -18.12
C LEU A 14 -5.92 2.68 -19.13
N ASN A 15 -5.17 2.31 -20.16
CA ASN A 15 -5.60 1.27 -21.10
C ASN A 15 -5.40 -0.10 -20.44
N VAL A 16 -6.42 -0.58 -19.73
CA VAL A 16 -6.51 -1.97 -19.24
C VAL A 16 -7.70 -2.61 -19.91
N SER A 17 -7.44 -3.68 -20.66
CA SER A 17 -8.50 -4.51 -21.22
C SER A 17 -8.97 -5.48 -20.15
N PHE A 18 -10.28 -5.53 -19.92
CA PHE A 18 -10.92 -6.52 -19.07
C PHE A 18 -11.66 -7.51 -19.96
N THR A 19 -11.69 -8.77 -19.55
CA THR A 19 -12.65 -9.74 -20.08
C THR A 19 -14.07 -9.38 -19.63
N ASP A 20 -15.08 -9.91 -20.32
CA ASP A 20 -16.48 -9.66 -19.96
C ASP A 20 -16.82 -10.15 -18.55
N GLU A 21 -16.24 -11.28 -18.13
CA GLU A 21 -16.39 -11.84 -16.78
C GLU A 21 -15.78 -10.92 -15.72
N GLU A 22 -14.56 -10.42 -15.95
CA GLU A 22 -13.92 -9.47 -15.04
C GLU A 22 -14.70 -8.15 -14.96
N LEU A 23 -15.23 -7.66 -16.08
CA LEU A 23 -16.09 -6.47 -16.10
C LEU A 23 -17.36 -6.68 -15.28
N GLU A 24 -17.98 -7.85 -15.36
CA GLU A 24 -19.17 -8.14 -14.57
C GLU A 24 -18.86 -8.16 -13.08
N GLY A 25 -17.75 -8.78 -12.69
CA GLY A 25 -17.26 -8.75 -11.31
C GLY A 25 -17.01 -7.33 -10.81
N VAL A 26 -16.36 -6.48 -11.62
CA VAL A 26 -16.08 -5.09 -11.25
C VAL A 26 -17.37 -4.27 -11.16
N ARG A 27 -18.33 -4.48 -12.07
CA ARG A 27 -19.65 -3.80 -12.02
C ARG A 27 -20.43 -4.19 -10.78
N ALA A 28 -20.48 -5.47 -10.44
CA ALA A 28 -21.15 -5.94 -9.24
C ALA A 28 -20.55 -5.32 -7.97
N ALA A 29 -19.21 -5.26 -7.89
CA ALA A 29 -18.52 -4.62 -6.77
C ALA A 29 -18.76 -3.10 -6.70
N ALA A 30 -18.75 -2.40 -7.84
CA ALA A 30 -19.07 -0.99 -7.92
C ALA A 30 -20.52 -0.72 -7.48
N ALA A 31 -21.48 -1.55 -7.90
CA ALA A 31 -22.88 -1.45 -7.51
C ALA A 31 -23.07 -1.71 -6.00
N ALA A 32 -22.35 -2.68 -5.42
CA ALA A 32 -22.37 -2.94 -3.99
C ALA A 32 -21.85 -1.75 -3.17
N GLU A 33 -20.88 -0.99 -3.69
CA GLU A 33 -20.39 0.26 -3.09
C GLU A 33 -21.24 1.50 -3.47
N GLY A 34 -22.27 1.36 -4.30
CA GLY A 34 -23.11 2.47 -4.78
C GLY A 34 -22.37 3.47 -5.68
N LYS A 35 -21.31 3.03 -6.36
CA LYS A 35 -20.41 3.86 -7.17
C LYS A 35 -20.56 3.57 -8.65
N SER A 36 -20.22 4.56 -9.48
CA SER A 36 -20.02 4.29 -10.91
C SER A 36 -18.77 3.43 -11.13
N LEU A 37 -18.75 2.61 -12.19
CA LEU A 37 -17.61 1.77 -12.55
C LEU A 37 -16.30 2.58 -12.64
N LYS A 38 -16.35 3.76 -13.26
CA LYS A 38 -15.20 4.65 -13.40
C LYS A 38 -14.68 5.13 -12.04
N GLN A 39 -15.57 5.54 -11.14
CA GLN A 39 -15.20 5.99 -9.80
C GLN A 39 -14.61 4.84 -8.98
N TYR A 40 -15.23 3.66 -9.06
CA TYR A 40 -14.76 2.47 -8.36
C TYR A 40 -13.35 2.05 -8.79
N LEU A 41 -13.08 2.00 -10.11
CA LEU A 41 -11.75 1.69 -10.64
C LEU A 41 -10.69 2.72 -10.23
N HIS A 42 -11.06 4.01 -10.22
CA HIS A 42 -10.18 5.06 -9.74
C HIS A 42 -9.84 4.86 -8.25
N ASP A 43 -10.86 4.67 -7.41
CA ASP A 43 -10.68 4.48 -5.97
C ASP A 43 -9.84 3.25 -5.66
N LEU A 44 -10.02 2.17 -6.42
CA LEU A 44 -9.23 0.96 -6.29
C LEU A 44 -7.74 1.22 -6.55
N GLY A 45 -7.42 1.97 -7.62
CA GLY A 45 -6.04 2.36 -7.93
C GLY A 45 -5.40 3.23 -6.84
N VAL A 46 -6.15 4.21 -6.32
CA VAL A 46 -5.69 5.06 -5.21
C VAL A 46 -5.48 4.24 -3.94
N ARG A 47 -6.43 3.36 -3.59
CA ARG A 47 -6.36 2.49 -2.41
C ARG A 47 -5.16 1.55 -2.47
N GLU A 48 -4.91 0.94 -3.63
CA GLU A 48 -3.75 0.07 -3.81
C GLU A 48 -2.42 0.84 -3.71
N HIS A 49 -2.35 2.06 -4.25
CA HIS A 49 -1.17 2.91 -4.08
C HIS A 49 -0.91 3.25 -2.61
N GLN A 50 -1.95 3.67 -1.87
CA GLN A 50 -1.88 3.96 -0.45
C GLN A 50 -1.45 2.72 0.35
N ARG A 51 -1.98 1.55 0.03
CA ARG A 51 -1.58 0.28 0.66
C ARG A 51 -0.08 0.01 0.47
N LYS A 52 0.44 0.18 -0.74
CA LYS A 52 1.87 0.00 -1.03
C LYS A 52 2.74 0.96 -0.24
N GLN A 53 2.35 2.24 -0.19
CA GLN A 53 3.08 3.26 0.58
C GLN A 53 3.06 2.95 2.08
N PHE A 54 1.91 2.55 2.61
CA PHE A 54 1.77 2.15 4.01
C PHE A 54 2.66 0.96 4.34
N VAL A 55 2.63 -0.11 3.55
CA VAL A 55 3.46 -1.31 3.76
C VAL A 55 4.95 -0.96 3.70
N ALA A 56 5.37 -0.18 2.71
CA ALA A 56 6.77 0.25 2.60
C ALA A 56 7.22 1.07 3.83
N GLY A 57 6.37 2.00 4.29
CA GLY A 57 6.64 2.78 5.51
C GLY A 57 6.69 1.92 6.77
N ALA A 58 5.78 0.96 6.91
CA ALA A 58 5.72 0.06 8.05
C ALA A 58 6.96 -0.85 8.13
N LEU A 59 7.44 -1.36 6.99
CA LEU A 59 8.67 -2.15 6.92
C LEU A 59 9.89 -1.32 7.33
N ALA A 60 10.08 -0.16 6.72
CA ALA A 60 11.20 0.73 7.04
C ALA A 60 11.21 1.15 8.53
N TRP A 61 10.02 1.40 9.10
CA TRP A 61 9.90 1.72 10.51
C TRP A 61 10.19 0.51 11.41
N GLY A 62 9.71 -0.68 11.06
CA GLY A 62 9.99 -1.92 11.77
C GLY A 62 11.48 -2.28 11.78
N GLU A 63 12.18 -2.05 10.66
CA GLU A 63 13.64 -2.23 10.57
C GLU A 63 14.37 -1.28 11.51
N LYS A 64 14.00 0.01 11.52
CA LYS A 64 14.58 1.01 12.42
C LYS A 64 14.38 0.63 13.89
N LEU A 65 13.15 0.32 14.29
CA LEU A 65 12.85 -0.06 15.67
C LEU A 65 13.57 -1.34 16.08
N SER A 66 13.66 -2.31 15.17
CA SER A 66 14.38 -3.57 15.46
C SER A 66 15.85 -3.29 15.73
N ALA A 67 16.49 -2.40 14.97
CA ALA A 67 17.88 -2.01 15.21
C ALA A 67 18.06 -1.29 16.56
N GLU A 68 17.18 -0.33 16.87
CA GLU A 68 17.20 0.39 18.16
C GLU A 68 16.98 -0.56 19.35
N PHE A 69 16.08 -1.54 19.20
CA PHE A 69 15.81 -2.57 20.20
C PHE A 69 17.01 -3.52 20.37
N ASP A 70 17.57 -4.01 19.27
CA ASP A 70 18.72 -4.91 19.24
C ASP A 70 20.00 -4.27 19.85
N GLU A 71 20.07 -2.93 19.88
CA GLU A 71 21.11 -2.15 20.55
C GLU A 71 20.82 -1.99 22.05
N ALA A 72 19.59 -1.63 22.42
CA ALA A 72 19.21 -1.40 23.82
C ALA A 72 19.09 -2.69 24.64
N PHE A 73 18.73 -3.81 24.00
CA PHE A 73 18.45 -5.10 24.65
C PHE A 73 19.24 -6.24 23.98
N PRO A 74 20.58 -6.21 24.03
CA PRO A 74 21.42 -7.20 23.35
C PRO A 74 21.19 -8.64 23.86
N ASP A 75 20.77 -8.80 25.11
CA ASP A 75 20.51 -10.10 25.74
C ASP A 75 19.16 -10.70 25.38
N GLU A 76 18.25 -9.94 24.76
CA GLU A 76 16.95 -10.42 24.30
C GLU A 76 16.96 -10.90 22.85
N LEU A 77 18.07 -10.68 22.14
CA LEU A 77 18.26 -11.14 20.77
C LEU A 77 18.02 -12.64 20.64
N PRO A 78 17.41 -13.14 19.55
CA PRO A 78 17.34 -14.57 19.28
C PRO A 78 18.75 -15.19 19.24
N PRO A 79 18.92 -16.47 19.64
CA PRO A 79 20.23 -17.13 19.65
C PRO A 79 20.96 -17.10 18.30
N SER A 80 20.22 -17.10 17.18
CA SER A 80 20.76 -16.98 15.83
C SER A 80 21.47 -15.64 15.61
N ARG A 81 20.84 -14.51 15.96
CA ARG A 81 21.45 -13.18 15.80
C ARG A 81 22.61 -12.91 16.77
N ARG A 82 22.59 -13.49 17.98
CA ARG A 82 23.71 -13.35 18.93
C ARG A 82 25.01 -13.95 18.39
N ARG A 83 24.93 -15.08 17.67
CA ARG A 83 26.10 -15.74 17.06
C ARG A 83 26.74 -14.90 15.97
N ASP A 84 25.94 -14.25 15.12
CA ASP A 84 26.44 -13.40 14.03
C ASP A 84 27.17 -12.15 14.56
N ARG A 85 26.68 -11.55 15.65
CA ARG A 85 27.34 -10.39 16.29
C ARG A 85 28.64 -10.78 17.00
N GLY A 86 28.71 -11.96 17.62
CA GLY A 86 29.92 -12.48 18.27
C GLY A 86 31.05 -12.81 17.28
N ALA A 87 30.73 -13.11 16.03
CA ALA A 87 31.71 -13.37 14.98
C ALA A 87 32.30 -12.09 14.34
N ALA A 88 31.59 -10.96 14.41
CA ALA A 88 32.06 -9.67 13.87
C ALA A 88 33.02 -8.91 14.81
N VAL A 89 33.23 -9.39 16.03
CA VAL A 89 34.07 -8.76 17.07
C VAL A 89 35.35 -9.55 17.39
N ALA A 90 35.71 -10.54 16.56
CA ALA A 90 36.94 -11.35 16.65
C ALA A 90 37.87 -11.07 15.47
#